data_AF-A0AA92TVI2-F1
#
_entry.id   AF-A0AA92TVI2-F1
#
_cell.length_a   1.000
_cell.length_b   1.000
_cell.length_c   1.000
_cell.angle_alpha   90.00
_cell.angle_beta   90.00
_cell.angle_gamma   90.00
#
_symmetry.space_group_name_H-M   'P 1'
#
loop_
_entity.id
_entity.type
_entity.pdbx_description
1 polymer ?
#
loop_
_entity_poly.entity_id
_entity_poly.type
_entity_poly.pdbx_seq_one_letter_code
_entity_poly.pdbx_strand_id
1 'polypeptide(L)'
;MFKDYGFDDKDFQDEEGKILSFDRFYEDKNGKTNVDIAIVEQFLGNLGVEEYYSDEREDSEDSEDSYEKESDFELNNNNNSNSTSYDYTKYRVNGSSELLGKGKMALAVMEYLVNDKKETYSEILSDISRIINSKTDRIVIKVEDYPLWKEKYKNDKGKRWYDDYPLTTIDNVKFYFTTQWDKGNIQAILHLARTKGCTVESVK
;
A
#
# COMPACT_ATOMS: atom_id res chain seq x y z
N MET A 1 14.26 -3.69 39.60
CA MET A 1 14.18 -2.34 38.99
C MET A 1 13.72 -2.54 37.57
N PHE A 2 12.50 -2.10 37.25
CA PHE A 2 12.14 -1.89 35.85
C PHE A 2 13.00 -0.71 35.39
N LYS A 3 13.78 -0.90 34.33
CA LYS A 3 14.32 0.25 33.61
C LYS A 3 13.11 0.91 32.98
N ASP A 4 12.86 2.17 33.31
CA ASP A 4 11.95 3.00 32.54
C ASP A 4 12.57 3.09 31.14
N TYR A 5 12.16 2.20 30.23
CA TYR A 5 12.38 2.37 28.80
C TYR A 5 11.46 3.52 28.36
N GLY A 6 11.76 4.73 28.82
CA GLY A 6 10.90 5.88 28.68
C GLY A 6 11.68 6.99 28.04
N PHE A 7 11.32 7.35 26.81
CA PHE A 7 11.56 8.63 26.10
C PHE A 7 12.95 9.31 26.20
N ASP A 8 13.95 8.64 26.76
CA ASP A 8 15.34 9.08 26.91
C ASP A 8 16.13 8.82 25.62
N ASP A 9 15.54 8.11 24.66
CA ASP A 9 16.14 7.91 23.35
C ASP A 9 16.15 9.23 22.58
N LYS A 10 17.19 9.42 21.77
CA LYS A 10 17.37 10.64 20.97
C LYS A 10 16.20 10.84 20.00
N ASP A 11 15.56 9.74 19.60
CA ASP A 11 14.42 9.74 18.71
C ASP A 11 13.24 10.54 19.30
N PHE A 12 13.14 10.62 20.63
CA PHE A 12 12.07 11.33 21.35
C PHE A 12 12.52 12.69 21.89
N GLN A 13 13.65 13.25 21.44
CA GLN A 13 14.18 14.52 21.95
C GLN A 13 14.38 15.55 20.84
N ASP A 14 14.19 16.83 21.15
CA ASP A 14 14.56 17.95 20.29
C ASP A 14 16.07 18.22 20.32
N GLU A 15 16.56 19.18 19.51
CA GLU A 15 17.99 19.53 19.44
C GLU A 15 18.58 20.00 20.78
N GLU A 16 17.73 20.45 21.70
CA GLU A 16 18.10 20.89 23.05
C GLU A 16 18.02 19.75 24.09
N GLY A 17 17.64 18.53 23.67
CA GLY A 17 17.52 17.35 24.50
C GLY A 17 16.20 17.24 25.27
N LYS A 18 15.19 18.05 24.93
CA LYS A 18 13.88 18.05 25.61
C LYS A 18 12.90 17.14 24.88
N ILE A 19 12.13 16.39 25.65
CA ILE A 19 11.26 15.32 25.13
C ILE A 19 10.18 15.88 24.18
N LEU A 20 10.09 15.32 22.98
CA LEU A 20 9.02 15.49 21.99
C LEU A 20 7.83 14.62 22.40
N SER A 21 6.89 15.18 23.16
CA SER A 21 5.67 14.52 23.63
C SER A 21 4.42 15.09 22.96
N PHE A 22 3.31 14.33 23.00
CA PHE A 22 2.03 14.72 22.40
C PHE A 22 1.56 16.12 22.83
N ASP A 23 1.74 16.51 24.09
CA ASP A 23 1.35 17.83 24.59
C ASP A 23 2.07 18.99 23.88
N ARG A 24 3.25 18.74 23.30
CA ARG A 24 4.06 19.74 22.60
C ARG A 24 3.72 19.83 21.11
N PHE A 25 2.96 18.88 20.57
CA PHE A 25 2.51 18.92 19.18
C PHE A 25 1.34 19.89 18.97
N TYR A 26 0.76 20.41 20.04
CA TYR A 26 -0.38 21.31 19.99
C TYR A 26 -0.05 22.67 20.61
N GLU A 27 -0.51 23.74 19.96
CA GLU A 27 -0.42 25.09 20.47
C GLU A 27 -1.79 25.77 20.41
N ASP A 28 -2.20 26.37 21.53
CA ASP A 28 -3.42 27.14 21.60
C ASP A 28 -3.17 28.59 21.14
N LYS A 29 -3.73 28.94 19.98
CA LYS A 29 -3.74 30.31 19.46
C LYS A 29 -5.18 30.81 19.42
N ASN A 30 -5.46 31.88 20.16
CA ASN A 30 -6.77 32.53 20.24
C ASN A 30 -7.92 31.56 20.63
N GLY A 31 -7.65 30.63 21.55
CA GLY A 31 -8.65 29.64 21.99
C GLY A 31 -8.94 28.53 20.98
N LYS A 32 -8.12 28.41 19.92
CA LYS A 32 -8.15 27.32 18.96
C LYS A 32 -6.83 26.54 19.05
N THR A 33 -6.94 25.26 19.35
CA THR A 33 -5.81 24.32 19.33
C THR A 33 -5.42 24.05 17.88
N ASN A 34 -4.15 24.32 17.55
CA ASN A 34 -3.56 24.02 16.26
C ASN A 34 -2.40 23.06 16.45
N VAL A 35 -2.09 22.28 15.41
CA VAL A 35 -0.94 21.38 15.41
C VAL A 35 0.31 22.17 15.01
N ASP A 36 1.39 22.04 15.77
CA ASP A 36 2.72 22.53 15.40
C ASP A 36 3.37 21.53 14.46
N ILE A 37 3.22 21.78 13.16
CA ILE A 37 3.68 20.90 12.09
C ILE A 37 5.20 20.70 12.16
N ALA A 38 5.97 21.73 12.53
CA ALA A 38 7.42 21.64 12.57
C ALA A 38 7.91 20.67 13.66
N ILE A 39 7.25 20.68 14.82
CA ILE A 39 7.56 19.74 15.92
C ILE A 39 7.18 18.31 15.53
N VAL A 40 6.08 18.14 14.80
CA VAL A 40 5.65 16.82 14.30
C VAL A 40 6.61 16.29 13.24
N GLU A 41 7.03 17.12 12.28
CA GLU A 41 8.02 16.75 11.26
C GLU A 41 9.36 16.37 11.88
N GLN A 42 9.85 17.14 12.87
CA GLN A 42 11.07 16.81 13.60
C GLN A 42 10.96 15.45 14.31
N PHE A 43 9.83 15.20 14.98
CA PHE A 43 9.58 13.92 15.65
C PHE A 43 9.54 12.73 14.66
N LEU A 44 8.87 12.90 13.53
CA LEU A 44 8.79 11.87 12.48
C LEU A 44 10.17 11.61 11.84
N GLY A 45 10.93 12.67 11.56
CA GLY A 45 12.29 12.55 11.04
C GLY A 45 13.23 11.82 12.00
N ASN A 46 13.13 12.10 13.30
CA ASN A 46 13.86 11.39 14.34
C ASN A 46 13.54 9.89 14.38
N LEU A 47 12.28 9.51 14.10
CA LEU A 47 11.87 8.11 13.99
C LEU A 47 12.27 7.44 12.65
N GLY A 48 12.95 8.17 11.76
CA GLY A 48 13.31 7.70 10.42
C GLY A 48 12.10 7.55 9.48
N VAL A 49 11.03 8.31 9.72
CA VAL A 49 9.85 8.35 8.83
C VAL A 49 10.12 9.32 7.70
N GLU A 50 10.17 8.81 6.46
CA GLU A 50 10.33 9.65 5.27
C GLU A 50 9.02 10.38 4.92
N GLU A 51 9.13 11.65 4.50
CA GLU A 51 8.00 12.44 3.99
C GLU A 51 7.42 11.78 2.73
N TYR A 52 6.20 11.25 2.86
CA TYR A 52 5.48 10.67 1.73
C TYR A 52 4.62 11.75 1.06
N TYR A 53 5.08 12.26 -0.09
CA TYR A 53 4.27 13.08 -0.97
C TYR A 53 3.22 12.19 -1.67
N SER A 54 2.00 12.14 -1.13
CA SER A 54 0.86 11.68 -1.91
C SER A 54 0.47 12.79 -2.88
N ASP A 55 0.81 12.63 -4.17
CA ASP A 55 0.16 13.40 -5.24
C ASP A 55 -1.31 12.96 -5.31
N GLU A 56 -2.12 13.36 -4.32
CA GLU A 56 -3.56 13.22 -4.33
C GLU A 56 -4.15 14.20 -5.33
N ARG A 57 -4.29 13.74 -6.58
CA ARG A 57 -5.44 14.14 -7.38
C ARG A 57 -6.49 13.05 -7.28
N GLU A 58 -7.70 13.47 -6.96
CA GLU A 58 -8.92 12.69 -7.04
C GLU A 58 -9.14 12.19 -8.48
N ASP A 59 -8.49 11.10 -8.88
CA ASP A 59 -8.82 10.40 -10.13
C ASP A 59 -9.51 9.08 -9.79
N SER A 60 -10.77 9.22 -9.36
CA SER A 60 -11.75 8.17 -9.45
C SER A 60 -12.14 7.99 -10.93
N GLU A 61 -11.36 7.24 -11.69
CA GLU A 61 -11.84 6.69 -12.95
C GLU A 61 -11.61 5.17 -13.00
N ASP A 62 -12.76 4.50 -12.98
CA ASP A 62 -13.00 3.08 -13.12
C ASP A 62 -12.35 2.57 -14.41
N SER A 63 -11.14 2.04 -14.31
CA SER A 63 -10.48 1.36 -15.43
C SER A 63 -10.86 -0.11 -15.39
N GLU A 64 -11.93 -0.47 -16.09
CA GLU A 64 -12.22 -1.84 -16.50
C GLU A 64 -10.99 -2.41 -17.22
N ASP A 65 -10.27 -3.32 -16.56
CA ASP A 65 -9.20 -4.11 -17.15
C ASP A 65 -9.81 -5.04 -18.22
N SER A 66 -9.92 -4.53 -19.44
CA SER A 66 -10.34 -5.26 -20.63
C SER A 66 -9.22 -6.22 -21.04
N TYR A 67 -9.59 -7.49 -21.10
CA TYR A 67 -8.83 -8.66 -21.52
C TYR A 67 -7.84 -8.41 -22.67
N GLU A 68 -6.69 -9.07 -22.53
CA GLU A 68 -5.57 -9.06 -23.46
C GLU A 68 -6.01 -9.39 -24.89
N LYS A 69 -5.74 -8.47 -25.81
CA LYS A 69 -5.51 -8.78 -27.21
C LYS A 69 -4.07 -8.43 -27.49
N GLU A 70 -3.23 -9.46 -27.60
CA GLU A 70 -1.86 -9.32 -28.09
C GLU A 70 -1.89 -8.56 -29.42
N SER A 71 -1.13 -7.47 -29.50
CA SER A 71 -0.78 -6.84 -30.77
C SER A 71 0.70 -6.49 -30.75
N ASP A 72 1.41 -7.14 -31.67
CA ASP A 72 2.83 -7.02 -31.99
C ASP A 72 3.32 -5.56 -32.14
N PHE A 73 4.54 -5.34 -31.65
CA PHE A 73 5.61 -4.49 -32.20
C PHE A 73 5.33 -2.99 -32.55
N GLU A 74 6.00 -2.07 -31.84
CA GLU A 74 7.22 -1.37 -32.30
C GLU A 74 7.66 -0.26 -31.31
N LEU A 75 8.98 -0.21 -31.07
CA LEU A 75 9.69 0.83 -30.31
C LEU A 75 9.54 2.21 -30.97
N ASN A 76 9.15 3.22 -30.20
CA ASN A 76 9.73 4.55 -30.37
C ASN A 76 9.81 5.33 -29.06
N ASN A 77 11.00 5.86 -28.82
CA ASN A 77 11.40 6.60 -27.63
C ASN A 77 11.16 8.10 -27.85
N ASN A 78 10.89 8.81 -26.75
CA ASN A 78 10.76 10.26 -26.57
C ASN A 78 9.40 10.88 -26.95
N ASN A 79 8.64 11.27 -25.93
CA ASN A 79 8.46 12.70 -25.59
C ASN A 79 7.59 12.88 -24.35
N ASN A 80 8.01 13.84 -23.52
CA ASN A 80 7.18 14.49 -22.50
C ASN A 80 5.85 14.92 -23.14
N SER A 81 4.76 14.27 -22.75
CA SER A 81 3.41 14.59 -23.20
C SER A 81 2.44 14.18 -22.12
N ASN A 82 1.62 15.14 -21.67
CA ASN A 82 0.40 14.94 -20.90
C ASN A 82 -0.61 14.12 -21.72
N SER A 83 -0.27 12.86 -21.98
CA SER A 83 -1.15 11.88 -22.59
C SER A 83 -1.76 11.05 -21.46
N THR A 84 -3.07 10.90 -21.49
CA THR A 84 -3.82 9.83 -20.79
C THR A 84 -3.45 8.46 -21.39
N SER A 85 -2.15 8.20 -21.54
CA SER A 85 -1.61 6.94 -22.03
C SER A 85 -1.87 5.92 -20.94
N TYR A 86 -2.65 4.89 -21.28
CA TYR A 86 -2.79 3.73 -20.43
C TYR A 86 -1.40 3.19 -20.08
N ASP A 87 -1.24 2.84 -18.81
CA ASP A 87 0.01 2.30 -18.29
C ASP A 87 0.03 0.79 -18.53
N TYR A 88 0.72 0.40 -19.61
CA TYR A 88 0.93 -0.97 -20.03
C TYR A 88 2.16 -1.63 -19.39
N THR A 89 2.73 -1.04 -18.33
CA THR A 89 3.89 -1.63 -17.65
C THR A 89 3.57 -3.07 -17.23
N LYS A 90 4.44 -3.99 -17.63
CA LYS A 90 4.39 -5.40 -17.22
C LYS A 90 5.44 -5.65 -16.15
N TYR A 91 5.29 -6.74 -15.40
CA TYR A 91 6.17 -7.06 -14.29
C TYR A 91 6.56 -8.53 -14.29
N ARG A 92 7.79 -8.83 -13.87
CA ARG A 92 8.25 -10.17 -13.51
C ARG A 92 8.41 -10.25 -12.01
N VAL A 93 7.89 -11.30 -11.41
CA VAL A 93 7.98 -11.54 -9.96
C VAL A 93 8.92 -12.72 -9.71
N ASN A 94 9.90 -12.56 -8.83
CA ASN A 94 10.90 -13.55 -8.43
C ASN A 94 11.59 -14.27 -9.62
N GLY A 95 11.93 -13.52 -10.67
CA GLY A 95 12.59 -14.07 -11.86
C GLY A 95 11.68 -14.94 -12.74
N SER A 96 10.36 -14.91 -12.53
CA SER A 96 9.39 -15.57 -13.40
C SER A 96 9.55 -15.11 -14.86
N SER A 97 9.34 -16.05 -15.79
CA SER A 97 9.26 -15.76 -17.21
C SER A 97 7.97 -15.07 -17.62
N GLU A 98 6.92 -15.16 -16.79
CA GLU A 98 5.61 -14.57 -17.05
C GLU A 98 5.64 -13.04 -16.87
N LEU A 99 5.00 -12.33 -17.80
CA LEU A 99 4.82 -10.89 -17.76
C LEU A 99 3.43 -10.54 -17.24
N LEU A 100 3.36 -10.07 -16.00
CA LEU A 100 2.12 -9.78 -15.31
C LEU A 100 1.72 -8.30 -15.46
N GLY A 101 0.43 -8.04 -15.65
CA GLY A 101 -0.12 -6.69 -15.45
C GLY A 101 -0.16 -6.31 -13.97
N LYS A 102 -0.50 -5.06 -13.65
CA LYS A 102 -0.48 -4.51 -12.28
C LYS A 102 -1.26 -5.36 -11.26
N GLY A 103 -2.52 -5.68 -11.56
CA GLY A 103 -3.36 -6.45 -10.64
C GLY A 103 -2.86 -7.88 -10.40
N LYS A 104 -2.33 -8.54 -11.44
CA LYS A 104 -1.75 -9.88 -11.30
C LYS A 104 -0.39 -9.86 -10.61
N MET A 105 0.41 -8.82 -10.84
CA MET A 105 1.68 -8.63 -10.13
C MET A 105 1.43 -8.48 -8.63
N ALA A 106 0.47 -7.63 -8.24
CA ALA A 106 0.11 -7.45 -6.83
C ALA A 106 -0.39 -8.77 -6.21
N LEU A 107 -1.22 -9.53 -6.94
CA LEU A 107 -1.66 -10.85 -6.50
C LEU A 107 -0.48 -11.82 -6.29
N ALA A 108 0.46 -11.88 -7.24
CA ALA A 108 1.65 -12.73 -7.13
C ALA A 108 2.55 -12.35 -5.94
N VAL A 109 2.65 -11.07 -5.60
CA VAL A 109 3.34 -10.62 -4.37
C VAL A 109 2.63 -11.17 -3.14
N MET A 110 1.30 -11.10 -3.08
CA MET A 110 0.53 -11.65 -1.95
C MET A 110 0.66 -13.17 -1.85
N GLU A 111 0.66 -13.88 -2.97
CA GLU A 111 0.92 -15.31 -3.00
C GLU A 111 2.30 -15.64 -2.43
N TYR A 112 3.33 -14.86 -2.74
CA TYR A 112 4.66 -15.04 -2.15
C TYR A 112 4.64 -14.85 -0.62
N LEU A 113 3.93 -13.83 -0.11
CA LEU A 113 3.83 -13.63 1.34
C LEU A 113 3.15 -14.82 2.03
N VAL A 114 2.08 -15.33 1.42
CA VAL A 114 1.30 -16.46 1.94
C VAL A 114 2.06 -17.79 1.82
N ASN A 115 2.67 -18.06 0.66
CA ASN A 115 3.20 -19.37 0.33
C ASN A 115 4.68 -19.53 0.70
N ASP A 116 5.50 -18.51 0.50
CA ASP A 116 6.95 -18.58 0.73
C ASP A 116 7.31 -18.03 2.11
N LYS A 117 6.80 -16.85 2.46
CA LYS A 117 7.03 -16.25 3.79
C LYS A 117 6.18 -16.84 4.89
N LYS A 118 5.10 -17.54 4.54
CA LYS A 118 4.15 -18.13 5.49
C LYS A 118 3.61 -17.09 6.47
N GLU A 119 3.31 -15.89 5.99
CA GLU A 119 2.74 -14.85 6.84
C GLU A 119 1.31 -15.19 7.26
N THR A 120 0.98 -14.76 8.48
CA THR A 120 -0.38 -14.82 9.01
C THR A 120 -1.25 -13.72 8.42
N TYR A 121 -2.57 -13.88 8.51
CA TYR A 121 -3.48 -12.84 8.01
C TYR A 121 -3.29 -11.50 8.75
N SER A 122 -3.01 -11.54 10.05
CA SER A 122 -2.79 -10.34 10.85
C SER A 122 -1.54 -9.56 10.43
N GLU A 123 -0.46 -10.25 10.07
CA GLU A 123 0.77 -9.62 9.59
C GLU A 123 0.55 -8.95 8.24
N ILE A 124 -0.06 -9.67 7.29
CA ILE A 124 -0.42 -9.16 5.97
C ILE A 124 -1.31 -7.92 6.11
N LEU A 125 -2.35 -7.99 6.95
CA LEU A 125 -3.25 -6.88 7.18
C LEU A 125 -2.52 -5.68 7.80
N SER A 126 -1.63 -5.91 8.76
CA SER A 126 -0.85 -4.84 9.40
C SER A 126 0.08 -4.14 8.41
N ASP A 127 0.76 -4.90 7.55
CA ASP A 127 1.66 -4.32 6.56
C ASP A 127 0.89 -3.52 5.51
N ILE A 128 -0.22 -4.06 5.00
CA ILE A 128 -1.09 -3.35 4.06
C ILE A 128 -1.66 -2.08 4.66
N SER A 129 -2.14 -2.14 5.91
CA SER A 129 -2.69 -0.96 6.61
C SER A 129 -1.64 0.12 6.83
N ARG A 130 -0.36 -0.25 6.93
CA ARG A 130 0.75 0.69 7.13
C ARG A 130 1.18 1.36 5.84
N ILE A 131 1.19 0.63 4.72
CA ILE A 131 1.75 1.12 3.45
C ILE A 131 0.71 1.69 2.50
N ILE A 132 -0.57 1.29 2.62
CA ILE A 132 -1.62 1.71 1.70
C ILE A 132 -2.50 2.75 2.39
N ASN A 133 -2.48 3.98 1.88
CA ASN A 133 -3.35 5.08 2.33
C ASN A 133 -4.78 4.95 1.76
N SER A 134 -5.37 3.76 1.89
CA SER A 134 -6.74 3.50 1.45
C SER A 134 -7.50 2.75 2.53
N LYS A 135 -8.83 2.73 2.44
CA LYS A 135 -9.64 1.91 3.35
C LYS A 135 -9.26 0.45 3.12
N THR A 136 -8.69 -0.19 4.14
CA THR A 136 -8.18 -1.57 4.09
C THR A 136 -9.23 -2.58 3.67
N ASP A 137 -10.51 -2.30 3.99
CA ASP A 137 -11.69 -3.04 3.53
C ASP A 137 -11.91 -2.98 2.00
N ARG A 138 -11.05 -2.29 1.24
CA ARG A 138 -11.04 -2.26 -0.23
C ARG A 138 -9.81 -2.94 -0.86
N ILE A 139 -8.88 -3.44 -0.05
CA ILE A 139 -7.66 -4.12 -0.52
C ILE A 139 -7.67 -5.61 -0.16
N VAL A 140 -7.98 -5.91 1.11
CA VAL A 140 -8.04 -7.27 1.65
C VAL A 140 -9.35 -7.43 2.40
N ILE A 141 -10.00 -8.57 2.20
CA ILE A 141 -11.19 -8.91 2.98
C ILE A 141 -11.23 -10.41 3.26
N LYS A 142 -11.58 -10.80 4.49
CA LYS A 142 -11.81 -12.21 4.78
C LYS A 142 -13.01 -12.73 3.98
N VAL A 143 -12.96 -14.01 3.62
CA VAL A 143 -14.06 -14.66 2.90
C VAL A 143 -15.37 -14.61 3.69
N GLU A 144 -15.30 -14.71 5.03
CA GLU A 144 -16.46 -14.65 5.92
C GLU A 144 -17.16 -13.27 5.93
N ASP A 145 -16.39 -12.19 5.77
CA ASP A 145 -16.88 -10.81 5.81
C ASP A 145 -17.34 -10.32 4.43
N TYR A 146 -17.01 -11.05 3.36
CA TYR A 146 -17.29 -10.67 1.99
C TYR A 146 -18.78 -10.45 1.66
N PRO A 147 -19.74 -11.26 2.16
CA PRO A 147 -21.17 -11.00 1.94
C PRO A 147 -21.64 -9.67 2.53
N LEU A 148 -21.17 -9.32 3.74
CA LEU A 148 -21.50 -8.05 4.40
C LEU A 148 -20.94 -6.86 3.62
N TRP A 149 -19.73 -7.02 3.07
CA TRP A 149 -19.15 -6.03 2.18
C TRP A 149 -19.97 -5.84 0.91
N LYS A 150 -20.38 -6.93 0.24
CA LYS A 150 -21.24 -6.87 -0.96
C LYS A 150 -22.57 -6.13 -0.67
N GLU A 151 -23.14 -6.32 0.51
CA GLU A 151 -24.35 -5.59 0.91
C GLU A 151 -24.09 -4.10 1.15
N LYS A 152 -23.03 -3.77 1.90
CA LYS A 152 -22.60 -2.39 2.18
C LYS A 152 -22.28 -1.62 0.90
N TYR A 153 -21.63 -2.28 -0.05
CA TYR A 153 -21.19 -1.72 -1.34
C TYR A 153 -22.00 -2.27 -2.52
N LYS A 154 -23.31 -2.50 -2.33
CA LYS A 154 -24.21 -3.03 -3.38
C LYS A 154 -24.27 -2.23 -4.69
N ASN A 155 -23.81 -0.97 -4.66
CA ASN A 155 -23.74 -0.10 -5.83
C ASN A 155 -22.39 -0.18 -6.55
N ASP A 156 -21.38 -0.85 -5.98
CA ASP A 156 -20.12 -1.14 -6.65
C ASP A 156 -20.39 -2.23 -7.71
N LYS A 157 -20.32 -1.84 -8.97
CA LYS A 157 -20.58 -2.72 -10.12
C LYS A 157 -19.30 -3.38 -10.64
N GLY A 158 -18.14 -2.99 -10.13
CA GLY A 158 -16.85 -3.48 -10.60
C GLY A 158 -16.52 -4.87 -10.07
N LYS A 159 -15.73 -5.63 -10.84
CA LYS A 159 -15.09 -6.86 -10.36
C LYS A 159 -13.90 -6.52 -9.47
N ARG A 160 -14.13 -5.89 -8.31
CA ARG A 160 -13.08 -5.41 -7.39
C ARG A 160 -12.24 -6.53 -6.78
N TRP A 161 -12.75 -7.76 -6.70
CA TRP A 161 -12.15 -8.82 -5.91
C TRP A 161 -11.83 -10.03 -6.77
N TYR A 162 -10.71 -10.71 -6.49
CA TYR A 162 -10.45 -12.07 -6.94
C TYR A 162 -11.28 -13.07 -6.11
N ASP A 163 -12.62 -13.00 -6.21
CA ASP A 163 -13.55 -13.77 -5.37
C ASP A 163 -13.69 -15.25 -5.78
N ASP A 164 -13.14 -15.62 -6.93
CA ASP A 164 -12.96 -16.99 -7.39
C ASP A 164 -11.62 -17.60 -6.96
N TYR A 165 -10.70 -16.80 -6.42
CA TYR A 165 -9.34 -17.20 -6.05
C TYR A 165 -8.95 -16.74 -4.63
N PRO A 166 -9.50 -17.37 -3.57
CA PRO A 166 -9.16 -17.03 -2.19
C PRO A 166 -7.75 -17.49 -1.84
N LEU A 167 -6.98 -16.59 -1.22
CA LEU A 167 -5.69 -16.92 -0.60
C LEU A 167 -5.93 -17.50 0.80
N THR A 168 -5.09 -18.45 1.22
CA THR A 168 -5.17 -19.09 2.54
C THR A 168 -3.84 -18.99 3.26
N THR A 169 -3.80 -18.24 4.37
CA THR A 169 -2.60 -18.04 5.20
C THR A 169 -2.25 -19.26 6.03
N ILE A 170 -1.06 -19.25 6.66
CA ILE A 170 -0.59 -20.36 7.51
C ILE A 170 -1.49 -20.64 8.72
N ASP A 171 -2.20 -19.62 9.21
CA ASP A 171 -3.20 -19.69 10.28
C ASP A 171 -4.60 -20.12 9.79
N ASN A 172 -4.70 -20.63 8.55
CA ASN A 172 -5.92 -21.10 7.89
C ASN A 172 -7.01 -20.04 7.69
N VAL A 173 -6.64 -18.76 7.67
CA VAL A 173 -7.56 -17.68 7.35
C VAL A 173 -7.64 -17.53 5.84
N LYS A 174 -8.88 -17.59 5.30
CA LYS A 174 -9.14 -17.36 3.88
C LYS A 174 -9.54 -15.93 3.65
N PHE A 175 -8.94 -15.31 2.62
CA PHE A 175 -9.24 -13.93 2.26
C PHE A 175 -9.19 -13.71 0.75
N TYR A 176 -9.89 -12.67 0.30
CA TYR A 176 -9.84 -12.16 -1.07
C TYR A 176 -8.97 -10.91 -1.12
N PHE A 177 -8.36 -10.72 -2.29
CA PHE A 177 -7.52 -9.58 -2.61
C PHE A 177 -8.12 -8.77 -3.75
N THR A 178 -7.86 -7.47 -3.77
CA THR A 178 -8.40 -6.57 -4.78
C THR A 178 -7.73 -6.74 -6.15
N THR A 179 -8.53 -6.61 -7.21
CA THR A 179 -8.11 -6.50 -8.60
C THR A 179 -7.77 -5.06 -8.99
N GLN A 180 -8.34 -4.08 -8.27
CA GLN A 180 -8.24 -2.65 -8.61
C GLN A 180 -7.07 -2.00 -7.88
N TRP A 181 -6.21 -1.35 -8.66
CA TRP A 181 -4.99 -0.69 -8.20
C TRP A 181 -4.84 0.68 -8.84
N ASP A 182 -4.81 1.73 -8.02
CA ASP A 182 -4.32 3.02 -8.46
C ASP A 182 -2.78 3.05 -8.47
N LYS A 183 -2.22 4.11 -9.04
CA LYS A 183 -0.77 4.29 -9.20
C LYS A 183 -0.04 4.44 -7.86
N GLY A 184 -0.69 4.93 -6.81
CA GLY A 184 -0.09 5.05 -5.47
C GLY A 184 0.01 3.69 -4.79
N ASN A 185 -1.10 2.96 -4.76
CA ASN A 185 -1.20 1.65 -4.11
C ASN A 185 -0.30 0.61 -4.77
N ILE A 186 -0.09 0.68 -6.09
CA ILE A 186 0.83 -0.26 -6.76
C ILE A 186 2.29 -0.03 -6.35
N GLN A 187 2.70 1.23 -6.12
CA GLN A 187 4.04 1.53 -5.61
C GLN A 187 4.20 1.05 -4.17
N ALA A 188 3.16 1.18 -3.34
CA ALA A 188 3.15 0.63 -1.99
C ALA A 188 3.34 -0.90 -1.99
N ILE A 189 2.67 -1.63 -2.90
CA ILE A 189 2.87 -3.08 -3.04
C ILE A 189 4.29 -3.42 -3.53
N LEU A 190 4.86 -2.65 -4.46
CA LEU A 190 6.24 -2.84 -4.88
C LEU A 190 7.23 -2.61 -3.74
N HIS A 191 6.96 -1.61 -2.88
CA HIS A 191 7.75 -1.37 -1.67
C HIS A 191 7.63 -2.55 -0.71
N LEU A 192 6.41 -3.05 -0.44
CA LEU A 192 6.19 -4.24 0.38
C LEU A 192 6.92 -5.48 -0.16
N ALA A 193 6.85 -5.70 -1.48
CA ALA A 193 7.54 -6.81 -2.11
C ALA A 193 9.04 -6.75 -1.76
N ARG A 194 9.69 -5.60 -1.95
CA ARG A 194 11.12 -5.40 -1.67
C ARG A 194 11.45 -5.62 -0.20
N THR A 195 10.68 -5.04 0.73
CA THR A 195 10.93 -5.19 2.18
C THR A 195 10.77 -6.64 2.65
N LYS A 196 9.89 -7.39 1.98
CA LYS A 196 9.68 -8.82 2.23
C LYS A 196 10.60 -9.72 1.41
N GLY A 197 11.53 -9.17 0.61
CA GLY A 197 12.48 -9.96 -0.18
C GLY A 197 11.86 -10.65 -1.41
N CYS A 198 10.70 -10.18 -1.86
CA CYS A 198 10.12 -10.51 -3.16
C CYS A 198 10.71 -9.56 -4.22
N THR A 199 11.32 -10.12 -5.27
CA THR A 199 11.92 -9.34 -6.35
C THR A 199 10.85 -9.05 -7.40
N VAL A 200 10.66 -7.78 -7.74
CA VAL A 200 9.74 -7.38 -8.81
C VAL A 200 10.46 -6.47 -9.80
N GLU A 201 10.52 -6.92 -11.05
CA GLU A 201 11.16 -6.22 -12.16
C GLU A 201 10.09 -5.67 -13.10
N SER A 202 10.13 -4.37 -13.39
CA SER A 202 9.27 -3.76 -14.40
C SER A 202 9.85 -3.95 -15.79
N VAL A 203 9.03 -4.40 -16.74
CA VAL A 203 9.33 -4.53 -18.15
C VAL A 203 8.42 -3.57 -18.91
N LYS A 204 9.03 -2.63 -19.64
CA LYS A 204 8.33 -1.70 -20.55
C LYS A 204 8.52 -2.14 -21.98
#